data_AF-A0A1E3AZA2-F1
#
_entry.id   AF-A0A1E3AZA2-F1
#
_cell.length_a   1.000
_cell.length_b   1.000
_cell.length_c   1.000
_cell.angle_alpha   90.00
_cell.angle_beta   90.00
_cell.angle_gamma   90.00
#
_symmetry.space_group_name_H-M   'P 1'
#
loop_
_entity.id
_entity.type
_entity.pdbx_description
1 polymer ?
#
loop_
_entity_poly.entity_id
_entity_poly.type
_entity_poly.pdbx_seq_one_letter_code
_entity_poly.pdbx_strand_id
1 'polypeptide(L)'
;MRKPEDGKKVYDNIEIPEELNNVVKDAIHSMDKGKSIKKHRTHNAVRIFRYCGTAAAALLVCMTIGLNTNEVFAREMGELPIIGSLARVLTIRSYHEKDEGHDITVNVPEIQLDETQTGDADAGKETFVGDINQEIQTIVDDYVADAKQKFAEYKEAFFATGGTEEEWGNRDIAVNVDYEVKYQQGNILSMVLITDEAWVSAYGVRYYYNLDLSQNRQLTLQDLLGDNYVEIANESIIRQMKERDAADENAVYWGIGKAADDGMIDGFQTVDENTSFYINADGNPVVCFEKYEVAPGYMGFQEFEIQKPAK
;
A
#
# COMPACT_ATOMS: atom_id res chain seq x y z
N MET A 1 -28.91 -28.03 -2.97
CA MET A 1 -28.69 -26.72 -3.65
C MET A 1 -29.90 -25.84 -3.40
N ARG A 2 -29.76 -24.77 -2.61
CA ARG A 2 -30.79 -23.73 -2.46
C ARG A 2 -30.65 -22.75 -3.62
N LYS A 3 -31.76 -22.36 -4.24
CA LYS A 3 -31.77 -21.52 -5.45
C LYS A 3 -31.61 -20.04 -5.06
N PRO A 4 -30.95 -19.21 -5.89
CA PRO A 4 -30.68 -17.78 -5.61
C PRO A 4 -31.94 -16.89 -5.50
N GLU A 5 -33.11 -17.43 -5.84
CA GLU A 5 -34.41 -16.75 -5.82
C GLU A 5 -34.96 -16.54 -4.39
N ASP A 6 -34.37 -17.21 -3.38
CA ASP A 6 -34.78 -17.12 -1.98
C ASP A 6 -34.18 -15.92 -1.23
N GLY A 7 -33.05 -15.36 -1.69
CA GLY A 7 -32.35 -14.26 -0.99
C GLY A 7 -33.09 -12.93 -1.03
N LYS A 8 -33.76 -12.62 -2.15
CA LYS A 8 -34.51 -11.37 -2.32
C LYS A 8 -35.75 -11.32 -1.42
N LYS A 9 -36.40 -12.46 -1.20
CA LYS A 9 -37.54 -12.59 -0.27
C LYS A 9 -37.16 -12.44 1.19
N VAL A 10 -35.90 -12.73 1.55
CA VAL A 10 -35.37 -12.50 2.89
C VAL A 10 -35.06 -11.03 3.10
N TYR A 11 -34.51 -10.35 2.08
CA TYR A 11 -34.22 -8.91 2.12
C TYR A 11 -35.50 -8.05 2.19
N ASP A 12 -36.51 -8.40 1.39
CA ASP A 12 -37.77 -7.64 1.32
C ASP A 12 -38.70 -7.86 2.53
N ASN A 13 -38.44 -8.88 3.37
CA ASN A 13 -39.20 -9.19 4.58
C ASN A 13 -38.45 -8.84 5.89
N ILE A 14 -37.38 -8.05 5.82
CA ILE A 14 -36.75 -7.52 7.03
C ILE A 14 -37.73 -6.53 7.66
N GLU A 15 -38.35 -6.91 8.77
CA GLU A 15 -39.24 -6.03 9.53
C GLU A 15 -38.44 -4.85 10.08
N ILE A 16 -38.87 -3.65 9.71
CA ILE A 16 -38.24 -2.41 10.13
C ILE A 16 -38.45 -2.26 11.65
N PRO A 17 -37.39 -2.15 12.47
CA PRO A 17 -37.52 -2.02 13.91
C PRO A 17 -38.30 -0.75 14.30
N GLU A 18 -39.22 -0.86 15.26
CA GLU A 18 -40.06 0.28 15.70
C GLU A 18 -39.23 1.48 16.20
N GLU A 19 -38.02 1.22 16.72
CA GLU A 19 -37.11 2.24 17.22
C GLU A 19 -36.48 3.11 16.11
N LEU A 20 -36.50 2.66 14.85
CA LEU A 20 -35.91 3.38 13.72
C LEU A 20 -36.57 4.76 13.52
N ASN A 21 -37.87 4.86 13.75
CA ASN A 21 -38.60 6.12 13.63
C ASN A 21 -38.17 7.15 14.69
N ASN A 22 -37.75 6.69 15.88
CA ASN A 22 -37.28 7.57 16.95
C ASN A 22 -35.86 8.06 16.65
N VAL A 23 -34.98 7.16 16.19
CA VAL A 23 -33.60 7.50 15.79
C VAL A 23 -33.58 8.49 14.62
N VAL A 24 -34.44 8.29 13.62
CA VAL A 24 -34.56 9.21 12.48
C VAL A 24 -35.17 10.55 12.90
N LYS A 25 -36.16 10.57 13.80
CA LYS A 25 -36.74 11.82 14.33
C LYS A 25 -35.74 12.60 15.19
N ASP A 26 -34.95 11.92 16.02
CA ASP A 26 -33.95 12.55 16.86
C ASP A 26 -32.79 13.13 16.03
N ALA A 27 -32.37 12.42 14.98
CA ALA A 27 -31.39 12.91 14.01
C ALA A 27 -31.90 14.15 13.26
N ILE A 28 -33.16 14.14 12.81
CA ILE A 28 -33.77 15.29 12.08
C ILE A 28 -34.03 16.48 13.02
N HIS A 29 -34.46 16.24 14.27
CA HIS A 29 -34.64 17.31 15.26
C HIS A 29 -33.32 17.91 15.75
N SER A 30 -32.20 17.18 15.67
CA SER A 30 -30.88 17.70 15.99
C SER A 30 -30.29 18.66 14.94
N MET A 31 -30.88 18.73 13.73
CA MET A 31 -30.39 19.56 12.63
C MET A 31 -31.17 20.86 12.41
N ASP A 32 -32.31 21.08 13.07
CA ASP A 32 -33.12 22.27 12.87
C ASP A 32 -33.09 23.24 14.07
N LYS A 33 -32.04 24.06 14.15
CA LYS A 33 -32.06 25.31 14.92
C LYS A 33 -31.45 26.47 14.14
N GLY A 34 -32.19 26.89 13.11
CA GLY A 34 -32.15 28.26 12.63
C GLY A 34 -32.96 29.20 13.53
N LYS A 35 -32.26 30.21 14.08
CA LYS A 35 -32.71 31.55 14.56
C LYS A 35 -32.86 31.79 16.08
N SER A 36 -31.93 32.59 16.59
CA SER A 36 -32.12 33.98 17.09
C SER A 36 -31.04 34.26 18.14
N ILE A 37 -30.18 35.28 18.03
CA ILE A 37 -30.43 36.62 18.58
C ILE A 37 -29.54 37.64 17.85
N LYS A 38 -30.14 38.77 17.46
CA LYS A 38 -29.46 39.97 16.95
C LYS A 38 -28.80 40.78 18.07
N LYS A 39 -27.73 41.49 17.69
CA LYS A 39 -27.22 42.79 18.19
C LYS A 39 -26.15 42.69 19.28
N HIS A 40 -24.88 42.93 18.91
CA HIS A 40 -24.09 44.10 19.33
C HIS A 40 -22.82 44.22 18.46
N ARG A 41 -22.40 45.47 18.25
CA ARG A 41 -21.37 45.93 17.31
C ARG A 41 -19.95 45.73 17.87
N THR A 42 -19.00 45.73 16.92
CA THR A 42 -17.59 46.16 16.97
C THR A 42 -16.52 45.25 17.58
N HIS A 43 -15.39 45.22 16.85
CA HIS A 43 -14.07 44.64 17.14
C HIS A 43 -14.02 43.12 17.32
N ASN A 44 -13.64 42.40 16.25
CA ASN A 44 -12.72 41.22 16.28
C ASN A 44 -12.59 40.49 14.92
N ALA A 45 -12.65 41.20 13.79
CA ALA A 45 -12.44 40.61 12.46
C ALA A 45 -11.00 40.09 12.23
N VAL A 46 -10.05 40.39 13.11
CA VAL A 46 -8.63 39.99 12.95
C VAL A 46 -8.31 38.65 13.63
N ARG A 47 -9.20 38.08 14.47
CA ARG A 47 -8.94 36.78 15.13
C ARG A 47 -9.44 35.56 14.36
N ILE A 48 -10.42 35.72 13.48
CA ILE A 48 -11.03 34.58 12.75
C ILE A 48 -10.17 34.14 11.56
N PHE A 49 -9.39 35.04 10.95
CA PHE A 49 -8.46 34.66 9.87
C PHE A 49 -7.33 33.74 10.36
N ARG A 50 -7.06 33.69 11.67
CA ARG A 50 -6.10 32.75 12.28
C ARG A 50 -6.65 31.33 12.50
N TYR A 51 -7.96 31.13 12.41
CA TYR A 51 -8.60 29.83 12.63
C TYR A 51 -9.23 29.21 11.37
N CYS A 52 -9.41 29.99 10.29
CA CYS A 52 -9.78 29.42 8.99
C CYS A 52 -8.61 28.64 8.36
N GLY A 53 -7.35 29.04 8.61
CA GLY A 53 -6.17 28.27 8.19
C GLY A 53 -6.07 26.92 8.90
N THR A 54 -6.43 26.85 10.19
CA THR A 54 -6.40 25.61 10.97
C THR A 54 -7.58 24.68 10.68
N ALA A 55 -8.75 25.20 10.29
CA ALA A 55 -9.90 24.36 9.95
C ALA A 55 -9.76 23.67 8.58
N ALA A 56 -9.13 24.33 7.60
CA ALA A 56 -8.78 23.68 6.33
C ALA A 56 -7.69 22.62 6.53
N ALA A 57 -6.67 22.91 7.35
CA ALA A 57 -5.66 21.93 7.72
C ALA A 57 -6.24 20.76 8.53
N ALA A 58 -7.20 21.00 9.43
CA ALA A 58 -7.87 19.93 10.18
C ALA A 58 -8.82 19.09 9.33
N LEU A 59 -9.49 19.68 8.31
CA LEU A 59 -10.29 18.93 7.35
C LEU A 59 -9.42 18.11 6.38
N LEU A 60 -8.27 18.64 5.97
CA LEU A 60 -7.25 17.86 5.25
C LEU A 60 -6.68 16.75 6.14
N VAL A 61 -6.37 17.03 7.41
CA VAL A 61 -5.89 16.03 8.38
C VAL A 61 -6.94 14.94 8.63
N CYS A 62 -8.22 15.30 8.78
CA CYS A 62 -9.30 14.31 8.94
C CYS A 62 -9.61 13.52 7.67
N MET A 63 -9.29 14.05 6.48
CA MET A 63 -9.28 13.25 5.24
C MET A 63 -8.04 12.35 5.16
N THR A 64 -6.87 12.77 5.66
CA THR A 64 -5.65 11.93 5.71
C THR A 64 -5.70 10.83 6.77
N ILE A 65 -6.55 10.96 7.80
CA ILE A 65 -6.78 9.92 8.81
C ILE A 65 -7.71 8.81 8.28
N GLY A 66 -8.44 9.05 7.18
CA GLY A 66 -9.58 8.23 6.78
C GLY A 66 -9.27 6.92 6.05
N LEU A 67 -8.05 6.65 5.58
CA LEU A 67 -7.78 5.46 4.76
C LEU A 67 -6.41 4.82 4.98
N ASN A 68 -5.63 5.27 5.97
CA ASN A 68 -4.44 4.53 6.34
C ASN A 68 -4.86 3.43 7.30
N THR A 69 -5.13 2.25 6.78
CA THR A 69 -4.76 0.96 7.40
C THR A 69 -5.45 -0.18 6.67
N ASN A 70 -4.65 -1.09 6.15
CA ASN A 70 -5.04 -2.50 6.19
C ASN A 70 -5.44 -2.79 7.65
N GLU A 71 -6.68 -3.21 7.91
CA GLU A 71 -7.19 -3.51 9.25
C GLU A 71 -6.26 -4.45 10.04
N VAL A 72 -5.39 -5.20 9.36
CA VAL A 72 -4.38 -6.07 9.95
C VAL A 72 -3.22 -5.29 10.59
N PHE A 73 -2.80 -4.15 10.02
CA PHE A 73 -1.71 -3.33 10.56
C PHE A 73 -2.18 -2.34 11.64
N ALA A 74 -3.37 -1.75 11.48
CA ALA A 74 -4.00 -0.89 12.51
C ALA A 74 -4.09 -1.58 13.87
N ARG A 75 -4.25 -2.90 13.85
CA ARG A 75 -4.56 -3.70 15.03
C ARG A 75 -3.33 -4.02 15.88
N GLU A 76 -2.13 -4.00 15.30
CA GLU A 76 -0.88 -4.30 16.02
C GLU A 76 -0.03 -3.07 16.31
N MET A 77 -0.09 -2.02 15.48
CA MET A 77 0.54 -0.73 15.78
C MET A 77 -0.53 0.35 15.77
N GLY A 78 -0.97 0.73 16.97
CA GLY A 78 -1.98 1.77 17.16
C GLY A 78 -1.62 3.03 16.38
N GLU A 79 -2.65 3.72 15.90
CA GLU A 79 -2.69 4.91 15.03
C GLU A 79 -1.95 6.16 15.54
N LEU A 80 -0.88 6.00 16.32
CA LEU A 80 -0.03 7.06 16.82
C LEU A 80 1.30 7.00 16.05
N PRO A 81 1.78 8.13 15.51
CA PRO A 81 3.13 8.19 14.95
C PRO A 81 4.11 7.69 16.01
N ILE A 82 5.02 6.81 15.60
CA ILE A 82 6.01 6.20 16.48
C ILE A 82 6.85 7.33 17.09
N ILE A 83 6.62 7.59 18.37
CA ILE A 83 7.26 8.68 19.12
C ILE A 83 8.79 8.52 18.99
N GLY A 84 9.46 9.52 18.40
CA GLY A 84 10.92 9.52 18.20
C GLY A 84 11.41 9.09 16.82
N SER A 85 10.55 9.00 15.80
CA SER A 85 10.99 8.84 14.40
C SER A 85 11.41 10.17 13.78
N LEU A 86 12.47 10.18 12.95
CA LEU A 86 12.92 11.37 12.21
C LEU A 86 12.00 11.78 11.05
N ALA A 87 11.10 10.90 10.62
CA ALA A 87 10.17 11.18 9.54
C ALA A 87 8.80 10.57 9.85
N ARG A 88 7.79 10.93 9.08
CA ARG A 88 6.45 10.34 9.03
C ARG A 88 6.09 10.09 7.57
N VAL A 89 5.28 9.07 7.31
CA VAL A 89 4.75 8.82 5.97
C VAL A 89 3.26 9.20 5.96
N LEU A 90 2.87 10.12 5.08
CA LEU A 90 1.48 10.56 4.93
C LEU A 90 0.99 10.32 3.51
N THR A 91 -0.31 10.05 3.36
CA THR A 91 -0.94 10.04 2.04
C THR A 91 -1.19 11.48 1.61
N ILE A 92 -0.45 12.00 0.63
CA ILE A 92 -0.57 13.40 0.20
C ILE A 92 -1.52 13.59 -0.98
N ARG A 93 -1.70 12.54 -1.79
CA ARG A 93 -2.59 12.49 -2.93
C ARG A 93 -3.38 11.20 -2.87
N SER A 94 -4.70 11.30 -2.70
CA SER A 94 -5.62 10.18 -2.77
C SER A 94 -6.76 10.52 -3.72
N TYR A 95 -7.03 9.65 -4.69
CA TYR A 95 -8.16 9.80 -5.59
C TYR A 95 -8.69 8.45 -6.07
N HIS A 96 -9.98 8.48 -6.43
CA HIS A 96 -10.67 7.38 -7.08
C HIS A 96 -11.33 7.91 -8.34
N GLU A 97 -11.02 7.30 -9.48
CA GLU A 97 -11.55 7.62 -10.81
C GLU A 97 -12.26 6.38 -11.34
N LYS A 98 -13.56 6.50 -11.62
CA LYS A 98 -14.35 5.42 -12.23
C LYS A 98 -15.08 5.95 -13.45
N ASP A 99 -14.74 5.41 -14.61
CA ASP A 99 -15.37 5.72 -15.89
C ASP A 99 -15.60 4.45 -16.73
N GLU A 100 -16.09 4.62 -17.96
CA GLU A 100 -16.26 3.49 -18.89
C GLU A 100 -14.89 3.02 -19.39
N GLY A 101 -14.41 1.91 -18.85
CA GLY A 101 -13.12 1.31 -19.19
C GLY A 101 -12.11 1.31 -18.05
N HIS A 102 -12.27 2.10 -16.98
CA HIS A 102 -11.30 2.16 -15.89
C HIS A 102 -11.94 2.31 -14.51
N ASP A 103 -11.35 1.61 -13.53
CA ASP A 103 -11.61 1.74 -12.11
C ASP A 103 -10.26 1.92 -11.38
N ILE A 104 -9.91 3.17 -11.07
CA ILE A 104 -8.58 3.56 -10.63
C ILE A 104 -8.66 4.08 -9.20
N THR A 105 -7.88 3.50 -8.30
CA THR A 105 -7.70 3.96 -6.92
C THR A 105 -6.23 4.21 -6.67
N VAL A 106 -5.88 5.41 -6.24
CA VAL A 106 -4.49 5.81 -6.04
C VAL A 106 -4.32 6.49 -4.70
N ASN A 107 -3.43 5.96 -3.87
CA ASN A 107 -2.96 6.53 -2.61
C ASN A 107 -1.44 6.72 -2.70
N VAL A 108 -0.99 7.98 -2.80
CA VAL A 108 0.43 8.28 -2.97
C VAL A 108 1.05 8.69 -1.63
N PRO A 109 2.08 7.97 -1.16
CA PRO A 109 2.80 8.34 0.04
C PRO A 109 3.71 9.55 -0.21
N GLU A 110 3.94 10.29 0.87
CA GLU A 110 5.00 11.28 0.98
C GLU A 110 5.69 11.09 2.33
N ILE A 111 7.02 11.02 2.29
CA ILE A 111 7.87 11.03 3.49
C ILE A 111 8.07 12.48 3.90
N GLN A 112 7.66 12.83 5.12
CA GLN A 112 7.84 14.16 5.70
C GLN A 112 8.76 14.10 6.90
N LEU A 113 9.74 15.00 6.96
CA LEU A 113 10.68 15.09 8.08
C LEU A 113 10.00 15.67 9.33
N ASP A 114 10.41 15.20 10.50
CA ASP A 114 9.98 15.80 11.78
C ASP A 114 10.86 17.00 12.12
N GLU A 115 10.32 18.19 11.88
CA GLU A 115 10.94 19.50 12.16
C GLU A 115 11.47 19.65 13.60
N THR A 116 10.94 18.88 14.56
CA THR A 116 11.36 18.97 15.96
C THR A 116 12.64 18.18 16.27
N GLN A 117 12.97 17.19 15.42
CA GLN A 117 14.14 16.32 15.57
C GLN A 117 15.22 16.61 14.53
N THR A 118 14.86 17.26 13.43
CA THR A 118 15.81 17.91 12.52
C THR A 118 16.13 19.30 13.06
N GLY A 119 17.31 19.49 13.65
CA GLY A 119 17.81 20.86 13.86
C GLY A 119 17.86 21.65 12.54
N ASP A 120 17.95 22.99 12.63
CA ASP A 120 17.93 23.92 11.48
C ASP A 120 18.62 23.33 10.22
N ALA A 121 17.80 22.82 9.29
CA ALA A 121 18.13 22.42 7.93
C ALA A 121 19.38 21.53 7.75
N ASP A 122 19.23 20.22 7.93
CA ASP A 122 20.11 19.28 7.22
C ASP A 122 19.67 19.21 5.75
N ALA A 123 20.07 20.21 4.96
CA ALA A 123 19.68 20.35 3.55
C ALA A 123 19.91 19.06 2.73
N GLY A 124 20.91 18.24 3.11
CA GLY A 124 21.13 16.94 2.48
C GLY A 124 20.00 15.94 2.72
N LYS A 125 19.38 15.98 3.90
CA LYS A 125 18.23 15.13 4.25
C LYS A 125 16.96 15.57 3.53
N GLU A 126 16.72 16.88 3.43
CA GLU A 126 15.61 17.43 2.65
C GLU A 126 15.73 17.05 1.17
N THR A 127 16.93 17.17 0.58
CA THR A 127 17.19 16.72 -0.79
C THR A 127 16.97 15.21 -0.93
N PHE A 128 17.55 14.40 -0.06
CA PHE A 128 17.40 12.94 -0.13
C PHE A 128 15.93 12.48 -0.05
N VAL A 129 15.17 13.01 0.91
CA VAL A 129 13.74 12.69 1.03
C VAL A 129 12.93 13.27 -0.13
N GLY A 130 13.26 14.48 -0.58
CA GLY A 130 12.63 15.10 -1.75
C GLY A 130 12.82 14.30 -3.03
N ASP A 131 14.02 13.77 -3.26
CA ASP A 131 14.34 12.93 -4.42
C ASP A 131 13.53 11.62 -4.39
N ILE A 132 13.41 10.98 -3.22
CA ILE A 132 12.59 9.76 -3.06
C ILE A 132 11.11 10.07 -3.29
N ASN A 133 10.58 11.15 -2.72
CA ASN A 133 9.19 11.54 -2.94
C ASN A 133 8.93 11.83 -4.43
N GLN A 134 9.87 12.48 -5.13
CA GLN A 134 9.76 12.75 -6.56
C GLN A 134 9.83 11.47 -7.41
N GLU A 135 10.67 10.51 -7.02
CA GLU A 135 10.73 9.19 -7.63
C GLU A 135 9.38 8.47 -7.49
N ILE A 136 8.81 8.42 -6.27
CA ILE A 136 7.50 7.82 -6.01
C ILE A 136 6.42 8.48 -6.88
N GLN A 137 6.39 9.82 -6.98
CA GLN A 137 5.42 10.50 -7.84
C GLN A 137 5.56 10.08 -9.30
N THR A 138 6.80 10.00 -9.80
CA THR A 138 7.10 9.57 -11.18
C THR A 138 6.61 8.14 -11.41
N ILE A 139 6.94 7.21 -10.51
CA ILE A 139 6.50 5.81 -10.61
C ILE A 139 4.97 5.72 -10.66
N VAL A 140 4.28 6.44 -9.78
CA VAL A 140 2.81 6.41 -9.73
C VAL A 140 2.19 7.00 -11.00
N ASP A 141 2.68 8.16 -11.43
CA ASP A 141 2.17 8.83 -12.63
C ASP A 141 2.40 7.98 -13.89
N ASP A 142 3.60 7.40 -14.03
CA ASP A 142 3.95 6.52 -15.15
C ASP A 142 3.13 5.23 -15.12
N TYR A 143 2.94 4.60 -13.95
CA TYR A 143 2.16 3.37 -13.82
C TYR A 143 0.70 3.57 -14.22
N VAL A 144 0.07 4.65 -13.75
CA VAL A 144 -1.32 4.98 -14.11
C VAL A 144 -1.44 5.29 -15.60
N ALA A 145 -0.50 6.05 -16.17
CA ALA A 145 -0.50 6.39 -17.59
C ALA A 145 -0.32 5.15 -18.48
N ASP A 146 0.63 4.27 -18.13
CA ASP A 146 0.92 3.02 -18.84
C ASP A 146 -0.27 2.06 -18.78
N ALA A 147 -0.93 1.92 -17.62
CA ALA A 147 -2.12 1.10 -17.49
C ALA A 147 -3.28 1.59 -18.38
N LYS A 148 -3.54 2.91 -18.40
CA LYS A 148 -4.53 3.53 -19.31
C LYS A 148 -4.17 3.29 -20.78
N GLN A 149 -2.90 3.44 -21.14
CA GLN A 149 -2.42 3.24 -22.51
C GLN A 149 -2.58 1.78 -22.95
N LYS A 150 -2.10 0.82 -22.16
CA LYS A 150 -2.22 -0.63 -22.44
C LYS A 150 -3.66 -1.05 -22.64
N PHE A 151 -4.58 -0.55 -21.81
CA PHE A 151 -5.99 -0.88 -21.94
C PHE A 151 -6.61 -0.30 -23.22
N ALA A 152 -6.25 0.93 -23.59
CA ALA A 152 -6.69 1.55 -24.84
C ALA A 152 -6.16 0.79 -26.08
N GLU A 153 -4.88 0.43 -26.08
CA GLU A 153 -4.25 -0.37 -27.15
C GLU A 153 -4.91 -1.75 -27.27
N TYR A 154 -5.23 -2.39 -26.14
CA TYR A 154 -5.95 -3.65 -26.14
C TYR A 154 -7.36 -3.52 -26.72
N LYS A 155 -8.10 -2.46 -26.35
CA LYS A 155 -9.43 -2.18 -26.91
C LYS A 155 -9.36 -2.02 -28.42
N GLU A 156 -8.40 -1.23 -28.92
CA GLU A 156 -8.19 -1.04 -30.36
C GLU A 156 -7.87 -2.37 -31.06
N ALA A 157 -6.93 -3.16 -30.54
CA ALA A 157 -6.55 -4.45 -31.12
C ALA A 157 -7.71 -5.46 -31.12
N PHE A 158 -8.53 -5.47 -30.06
CA PHE A 158 -9.70 -6.33 -29.95
C PHE A 158 -10.70 -6.07 -31.08
N PHE A 159 -11.04 -4.80 -31.33
CA PHE A 159 -11.95 -4.44 -32.43
C PHE A 159 -11.31 -4.61 -33.81
N ALA A 160 -10.02 -4.31 -33.96
CA ALA A 160 -9.30 -4.49 -35.22
C ALA A 160 -9.22 -5.96 -35.66
N THR A 161 -9.25 -6.90 -34.72
CA THR A 161 -9.25 -8.35 -34.98
C THR A 161 -10.65 -8.97 -35.13
N GLY A 162 -11.69 -8.12 -35.18
CA GLY A 162 -13.07 -8.54 -35.45
C GLY A 162 -13.92 -8.77 -34.21
N GLY A 163 -13.44 -8.40 -33.01
CA GLY A 163 -14.26 -8.40 -31.81
C GLY A 163 -15.45 -7.44 -31.93
N THR A 164 -16.58 -7.81 -31.34
CA THR A 164 -17.82 -7.02 -31.36
C THR A 164 -18.02 -6.26 -30.05
N GLU A 165 -18.86 -5.22 -30.06
CA GLU A 165 -19.25 -4.49 -28.83
C GLU A 165 -19.88 -5.42 -27.78
N GLU A 166 -20.61 -6.46 -28.21
CA GLU A 166 -21.19 -7.46 -27.31
C GLU A 166 -20.11 -8.31 -26.61
N GLU A 167 -19.06 -8.72 -27.34
CA GLU A 167 -17.95 -9.50 -26.78
C GLU A 167 -16.98 -8.64 -25.96
N TRP A 168 -16.88 -7.35 -26.28
CA TRP A 168 -16.18 -6.37 -25.46
C TRP A 168 -16.89 -6.23 -24.11
N GLY A 169 -18.21 -6.05 -24.13
CA GLY A 169 -19.02 -5.88 -22.92
C GLY A 169 -18.60 -4.66 -22.12
N ASN A 170 -18.68 -4.75 -20.79
CA ASN A 170 -18.27 -3.69 -19.86
C ASN A 170 -16.92 -4.03 -19.23
N ARG A 171 -15.92 -4.37 -20.04
CA ARG A 171 -14.57 -4.61 -19.54
C ARG A 171 -14.01 -3.30 -19.01
N ASP A 172 -13.47 -3.37 -17.81
CA ASP A 172 -12.73 -2.30 -17.16
C ASP A 172 -11.36 -2.84 -16.73
N ILE A 173 -10.35 -1.97 -16.72
CA ILE A 173 -9.11 -2.22 -15.99
C ILE A 173 -9.23 -1.64 -14.58
N ALA A 174 -8.95 -2.46 -13.57
CA ALA A 174 -8.78 -1.97 -12.21
C ALA A 174 -7.30 -1.62 -11.99
N VAL A 175 -6.99 -0.39 -11.59
CA VAL A 175 -5.63 0.05 -11.27
C VAL A 175 -5.60 0.52 -9.82
N ASN A 176 -4.72 -0.08 -9.02
CA ASN A 176 -4.55 0.26 -7.62
C ASN A 176 -3.10 0.67 -7.37
N VAL A 177 -2.92 1.79 -6.69
CA VAL A 177 -1.63 2.21 -6.13
C VAL A 177 -1.85 2.47 -4.66
N ASP A 178 -1.07 1.81 -3.83
CA ASP A 178 -1.10 1.97 -2.37
C ASP A 178 0.32 1.84 -1.80
N TYR A 179 0.43 1.91 -0.47
CA TYR A 179 1.70 1.69 0.20
C TYR A 179 1.52 1.10 1.60
N GLU A 180 2.57 0.44 2.09
CA GLU A 180 2.64 -0.06 3.44
C GLU A 180 3.94 0.38 4.12
N VAL A 181 3.83 1.00 5.29
CA VAL A 181 4.99 1.23 6.18
C VAL A 181 5.24 -0.05 6.95
N LYS A 182 6.34 -0.75 6.64
CA LYS A 182 6.68 -2.04 7.25
C LYS A 182 7.44 -1.88 8.57
N TYR A 183 8.27 -0.85 8.68
CA TYR A 183 9.04 -0.55 9.87
C TYR A 183 9.37 0.94 9.96
N GLN A 184 9.29 1.51 11.16
CA GLN A 184 9.66 2.90 11.40
C GLN A 184 10.12 3.09 12.84
N GLN A 185 11.43 3.20 13.06
CA GLN A 185 11.96 3.41 14.41
C GLN A 185 13.26 4.22 14.34
N GLY A 186 13.35 5.29 15.15
CA GLY A 186 14.51 6.18 15.16
C GLY A 186 14.77 6.80 13.79
N ASN A 187 15.93 6.51 13.21
CA ASN A 187 16.36 6.96 11.90
C ASN A 187 16.05 6.00 10.75
N ILE A 188 15.45 4.83 11.01
CA ILE A 188 15.19 3.82 9.99
C ILE A 188 13.71 3.85 9.59
N LEU A 189 13.46 3.87 8.28
CA LEU A 189 12.15 3.71 7.66
C LEU A 189 12.20 2.58 6.62
N SER A 190 11.26 1.66 6.67
CA SER A 190 11.02 0.66 5.61
C SER A 190 9.57 0.77 5.13
N MET A 191 9.40 0.97 3.84
CA MET A 191 8.10 1.14 3.19
C MET A 191 8.08 0.39 1.86
N VAL A 192 6.91 -0.13 1.50
CA VAL A 192 6.65 -0.75 0.20
C VAL A 192 5.61 0.08 -0.54
N LEU A 193 5.93 0.55 -1.74
CA LEU A 193 4.94 1.07 -2.70
C LEU A 193 4.39 -0.12 -3.48
N ILE A 194 3.06 -0.22 -3.52
CA ILE A 194 2.30 -1.33 -4.07
C ILE A 194 1.56 -0.83 -5.29
N THR A 195 1.83 -1.42 -6.46
CA THR A 195 1.06 -1.17 -7.67
C THR A 195 0.41 -2.46 -8.14
N ASP A 196 -0.87 -2.42 -8.50
CA ASP A 196 -1.61 -3.57 -9.01
C ASP A 196 -2.54 -3.15 -10.14
N GLU A 197 -2.56 -3.93 -11.21
CA GLU A 197 -3.54 -3.85 -12.30
C GLU A 197 -4.25 -5.19 -12.43
N ALA A 198 -5.57 -5.16 -12.60
CA ALA A 198 -6.40 -6.36 -12.75
C ALA A 198 -7.39 -6.21 -13.89
N TRP A 199 -7.30 -7.15 -14.83
CA TRP A 199 -8.18 -7.25 -16.00
C TRP A 199 -8.19 -8.71 -16.50
N VAL A 200 -7.24 -9.11 -17.35
CA VAL A 200 -7.11 -10.53 -17.80
C VAL A 200 -6.40 -11.38 -16.75
N SER A 201 -5.35 -10.83 -16.14
CA SER A 201 -4.66 -11.38 -15.00
C SER A 201 -4.31 -10.24 -14.04
N ALA A 202 -4.12 -10.57 -12.77
CA ALA A 202 -3.56 -9.63 -11.82
C ALA A 202 -2.05 -9.57 -12.04
N TYR A 203 -1.56 -8.35 -12.26
CA TYR A 203 -0.15 -8.00 -12.34
C TYR A 203 0.11 -6.86 -11.36
N GLY A 204 1.25 -6.88 -10.71
CA GLY A 204 1.62 -5.82 -9.78
C GLY A 204 3.12 -5.78 -9.61
N VAL A 205 3.63 -4.62 -9.24
CA VAL A 205 5.04 -4.41 -8.92
C VAL A 205 5.10 -3.90 -7.48
N ARG A 206 6.17 -4.25 -6.77
CA ARG A 206 6.46 -3.74 -5.43
C ARG A 206 7.77 -2.98 -5.48
N TYR A 207 7.77 -1.75 -4.96
CA TYR A 207 9.00 -0.94 -4.83
C TYR A 207 9.34 -0.80 -3.35
N TYR A 208 10.56 -1.15 -3.00
CA TYR A 208 10.99 -1.27 -1.61
C TYR A 208 11.92 -0.12 -1.24
N TYR A 209 11.54 0.66 -0.23
CA TYR A 209 12.31 1.78 0.28
C TYR A 209 12.77 1.48 1.71
N ASN A 210 14.05 1.13 1.87
CA ASN A 210 14.67 0.93 3.18
C ASN A 210 15.67 2.04 3.41
N LEU A 211 15.38 2.98 4.30
CA LEU A 211 16.11 4.24 4.42
C LEU A 211 16.79 4.36 5.78
N ASP A 212 18.06 4.78 5.77
CA ASP A 212 18.74 5.36 6.93
C ASP A 212 18.72 6.88 6.80
N LEU A 213 17.78 7.50 7.49
CA LEU A 213 17.59 8.95 7.50
C LEU A 213 18.71 9.69 8.24
N SER A 214 19.56 9.02 9.03
CA SER A 214 20.72 9.68 9.65
C SER A 214 21.87 9.86 8.67
N GLN A 215 21.98 8.93 7.71
CA GLN A 215 23.04 8.90 6.70
C GLN A 215 22.58 9.33 5.31
N ASN A 216 21.29 9.63 5.14
CA ASN A 216 20.67 10.04 3.87
C ASN A 216 20.96 9.03 2.74
N ARG A 217 20.74 7.75 3.01
CA ARG A 217 20.98 6.65 2.05
C ARG A 217 19.97 5.51 2.20
N GLN A 218 19.90 4.66 1.18
CA GLN A 218 19.21 3.38 1.30
C GLN A 218 20.06 2.35 2.05
N LEU A 219 19.38 1.50 2.82
CA LEU A 219 19.93 0.33 3.51
C LEU A 219 19.99 -0.85 2.55
N THR A 220 21.04 -1.64 2.69
CA THR A 220 21.28 -2.89 1.96
C THR A 220 21.06 -4.10 2.87
N LEU A 221 20.98 -5.30 2.30
CA LEU A 221 21.01 -6.53 3.10
C LEU A 221 22.30 -6.65 3.93
N GLN A 222 23.43 -6.19 3.39
CA GLN A 222 24.72 -6.17 4.09
C GLN A 222 24.68 -5.29 5.35
N ASP A 223 23.98 -4.15 5.31
CA ASP A 223 23.84 -3.28 6.50
C ASP A 223 23.11 -3.98 7.66
N LEU A 224 22.22 -4.93 7.34
CA LEU A 224 21.38 -5.63 8.31
C LEU A 224 21.97 -6.98 8.76
N LEU A 225 22.68 -7.67 7.88
CA LEU A 225 23.18 -9.04 8.09
C LEU A 225 24.71 -9.12 8.21
N GLY A 226 25.44 -8.05 7.90
CA GLY A 226 26.90 -8.00 7.91
C GLY A 226 27.56 -8.55 6.65
N ASP A 227 28.89 -8.67 6.65
CA ASP A 227 29.68 -9.02 5.46
C ASP A 227 29.32 -10.37 4.83
N ASN A 228 28.79 -11.31 5.62
CA ASN A 228 28.36 -12.63 5.16
C ASN A 228 26.87 -12.67 4.75
N TYR A 229 26.26 -11.53 4.43
CA TYR A 229 24.82 -11.44 4.14
C TYR A 229 24.35 -12.42 3.05
N VAL A 230 25.17 -12.64 2.01
CA VAL A 230 24.83 -13.55 0.91
C VAL A 230 24.65 -14.98 1.43
N GLU A 231 25.61 -15.48 2.22
CA GLU A 231 25.56 -16.83 2.79
C GLU A 231 24.36 -16.97 3.74
N ILE A 232 24.19 -16.02 4.66
CA ILE A 232 23.11 -16.02 5.65
C ILE A 232 21.73 -16.02 4.98
N ALA A 233 21.54 -15.15 3.98
CA ALA A 233 20.27 -15.04 3.27
C ALA A 233 20.00 -16.31 2.43
N ASN A 234 20.98 -16.77 1.65
CA ASN A 234 20.83 -17.95 0.79
C ASN A 234 20.48 -19.20 1.61
N GLU A 235 21.21 -19.45 2.70
CA GLU A 235 20.94 -20.58 3.58
C GLU A 235 19.53 -20.52 4.18
N SER A 236 19.10 -19.34 4.65
CA SER A 236 17.78 -19.15 5.23
C SER A 236 16.66 -19.34 4.20
N ILE A 237 16.78 -18.75 3.02
CA ILE A 237 15.77 -18.83 1.94
C ILE A 237 15.62 -20.28 1.47
N ILE A 238 16.73 -20.95 1.15
CA ILE A 238 16.71 -22.34 0.67
C ILE A 238 16.13 -23.27 1.73
N ARG A 239 16.50 -23.07 3.01
CA ARG A 239 15.92 -23.85 4.12
C ARG A 239 14.40 -23.65 4.18
N GLN A 240 13.93 -22.41 4.18
CA GLN A 240 12.50 -22.10 4.25
C GLN A 240 11.71 -22.65 3.05
N MET A 241 12.26 -22.55 1.83
CA MET A 241 11.62 -23.14 0.64
C MET A 241 11.45 -24.67 0.79
N LYS A 242 12.47 -25.37 1.28
CA LYS A 242 12.41 -26.82 1.54
C LYS A 242 11.42 -27.17 2.65
N GLU A 243 11.38 -26.38 3.72
CA GLU A 243 10.44 -26.58 4.83
C GLU A 243 8.98 -26.38 4.37
N ARG A 244 8.71 -25.33 3.57
CA ARG A 244 7.40 -25.08 2.98
C ARG A 244 6.98 -26.17 2.00
N ASP A 245 7.86 -26.59 1.10
CA ASP A 245 7.63 -27.71 0.17
C ASP A 245 7.34 -29.03 0.93
N ALA A 246 8.05 -29.32 2.02
CA ALA A 246 7.81 -30.53 2.80
C ALA A 246 6.49 -30.48 3.61
N ALA A 247 6.05 -29.28 4.00
CA ALA A 247 4.87 -29.09 4.84
C ALA A 247 3.55 -28.95 4.05
N ASP A 248 3.60 -28.45 2.81
CA ASP A 248 2.43 -28.23 1.96
C ASP A 248 2.63 -28.90 0.58
N GLU A 249 1.70 -29.77 0.21
CA GLU A 249 1.71 -30.42 -1.10
C GLU A 249 1.55 -29.44 -2.26
N ASN A 250 0.97 -28.25 -2.02
CA ASN A 250 0.79 -27.21 -3.03
C ASN A 250 1.95 -26.21 -3.09
N ALA A 251 2.90 -26.25 -2.16
CA ALA A 251 4.07 -25.39 -2.22
C ALA A 251 5.04 -25.92 -3.27
N VAL A 252 5.36 -25.10 -4.27
CA VAL A 252 6.30 -25.43 -5.35
C VAL A 252 7.27 -24.29 -5.55
N TYR A 253 8.57 -24.61 -5.53
CA TYR A 253 9.66 -23.68 -5.81
C TYR A 253 10.53 -24.26 -6.93
N TRP A 254 10.91 -23.43 -7.90
CA TRP A 254 11.72 -23.87 -9.03
C TRP A 254 13.02 -24.52 -8.56
N GLY A 255 13.37 -25.68 -9.10
CA GLY A 255 14.64 -26.37 -8.82
C GLY A 255 14.90 -26.75 -7.36
N ILE A 256 13.90 -26.68 -6.47
CA ILE A 256 14.06 -26.93 -5.03
C ILE A 256 13.01 -27.95 -4.56
N GLY A 257 13.39 -28.82 -3.62
CA GLY A 257 12.48 -29.80 -3.03
C GLY A 257 12.00 -30.80 -4.07
N LYS A 258 10.69 -31.08 -4.10
CA LYS A 258 10.07 -32.01 -5.08
C LYS A 258 10.30 -31.60 -6.54
N ALA A 259 10.47 -30.31 -6.83
CA ALA A 259 10.71 -29.80 -8.18
C ALA A 259 12.21 -29.85 -8.59
N ALA A 260 13.12 -30.19 -7.67
CA ALA A 260 14.54 -30.32 -8.04
C ALA A 260 14.79 -31.46 -9.04
N ASP A 261 13.94 -32.49 -9.02
CA ASP A 261 14.07 -33.68 -9.87
C ASP A 261 13.56 -33.47 -11.30
N ASP A 262 12.87 -32.37 -11.59
CA ASP A 262 12.32 -32.10 -12.91
C ASP A 262 13.38 -31.63 -13.92
N GLY A 263 14.46 -30.98 -13.45
CA GLY A 263 15.57 -30.49 -14.25
C GLY A 263 15.17 -29.49 -15.35
N MET A 264 13.98 -28.90 -15.28
CA MET A 264 13.43 -28.06 -16.36
C MET A 264 13.72 -26.57 -16.17
N ILE A 265 13.84 -26.11 -14.92
CA ILE A 265 13.99 -24.70 -14.57
C ILE A 265 14.99 -24.56 -13.42
N ASP A 266 16.01 -23.73 -13.60
CA ASP A 266 16.95 -23.38 -12.53
C ASP A 266 16.21 -22.56 -11.45
N GLY A 267 16.35 -23.01 -10.20
CA GLY A 267 15.74 -22.36 -9.04
C GLY A 267 16.43 -21.08 -8.60
N PHE A 268 16.01 -20.57 -7.44
CA PHE A 268 16.74 -19.51 -6.73
C PHE A 268 18.22 -19.92 -6.53
N GLN A 269 19.14 -19.02 -6.92
CA GLN A 269 20.59 -19.27 -6.86
C GLN A 269 21.27 -18.50 -5.74
N THR A 270 21.14 -17.18 -5.74
CA THR A 270 21.79 -16.29 -4.76
C THR A 270 21.08 -14.95 -4.69
N VAL A 271 21.12 -14.32 -3.52
CA VAL A 271 20.88 -12.88 -3.39
C VAL A 271 22.07 -12.08 -3.93
N ASP A 272 21.83 -10.81 -4.23
CA ASP A 272 22.77 -9.81 -4.74
C ASP A 272 22.39 -8.39 -4.25
N GLU A 273 23.07 -7.37 -4.74
CA GLU A 273 22.81 -5.96 -4.39
C GLU A 273 21.43 -5.43 -4.85
N ASN A 274 20.76 -6.11 -5.78
CA ASN A 274 19.45 -5.71 -6.32
C ASN A 274 18.30 -6.51 -5.70
N THR A 275 18.61 -7.43 -4.78
CA THR A 275 17.60 -8.26 -4.13
C THR A 275 16.64 -7.41 -3.32
N SER A 276 15.35 -7.50 -3.66
CA SER A 276 14.28 -6.76 -3.01
C SER A 276 14.01 -7.26 -1.60
N PHE A 277 13.86 -6.35 -0.64
CA PHE A 277 13.50 -6.68 0.73
C PHE A 277 12.80 -5.52 1.44
N TYR A 278 12.06 -5.80 2.51
CA TYR A 278 11.67 -4.79 3.50
C TYR A 278 12.18 -5.18 4.90
N ILE A 279 12.05 -4.27 5.87
CA ILE A 279 12.35 -4.54 7.28
C ILE A 279 11.03 -4.75 8.01
N ASN A 280 10.85 -5.88 8.68
CA ASN A 280 9.65 -6.18 9.45
C ASN A 280 9.68 -5.51 10.84
N ALA A 281 8.60 -5.66 11.62
CA ALA A 281 8.47 -5.09 12.96
C ALA A 281 9.57 -5.53 13.95
N ASP A 282 10.12 -6.75 13.79
CA ASP A 282 11.23 -7.27 14.59
C ASP A 282 12.59 -6.70 14.15
N GLY A 283 12.60 -5.87 13.11
CA GLY A 283 13.79 -5.28 12.53
C GLY A 283 14.54 -6.22 11.59
N ASN A 284 14.02 -7.42 11.28
CA ASN A 284 14.66 -8.37 10.38
C ASN A 284 14.39 -8.01 8.92
N PRO A 285 15.36 -8.22 8.00
CA PRO A 285 15.08 -8.14 6.57
C PRO A 285 14.18 -9.30 6.13
N VAL A 286 13.19 -8.99 5.30
CA VAL A 286 12.31 -9.94 4.62
C VAL A 286 12.57 -9.83 3.12
N VAL A 287 13.26 -10.83 2.57
CA VAL A 287 13.57 -10.90 1.14
C VAL A 287 12.30 -11.25 0.38
N CYS A 288 12.05 -10.52 -0.70
CA CYS A 288 10.82 -10.59 -1.48
C CYS A 288 11.13 -10.97 -2.92
N PHE A 289 10.37 -11.92 -3.46
CA PHE A 289 10.44 -12.36 -4.85
C PHE A 289 9.11 -12.08 -5.54
N GLU A 290 9.21 -11.55 -6.75
CA GLU A 290 8.08 -11.25 -7.61
C GLU A 290 7.35 -12.54 -8.03
N LYS A 291 6.10 -12.38 -8.47
CA LYS A 291 5.33 -13.51 -9.03
C LYS A 291 6.11 -14.13 -10.19
N TYR A 292 6.16 -15.46 -10.26
CA TYR A 292 6.92 -16.26 -11.24
C TYR A 292 8.43 -16.35 -11.01
N GLU A 293 9.04 -15.51 -10.16
CA GLU A 293 10.50 -15.42 -10.03
C GLU A 293 11.11 -16.72 -9.47
N VAL A 294 10.56 -17.24 -8.37
CA VAL A 294 11.05 -18.45 -7.69
C VAL A 294 10.02 -19.57 -7.58
N ALA A 295 8.78 -19.31 -8.01
CA ALA A 295 7.64 -20.22 -7.87
C ALA A 295 6.56 -19.97 -8.96
N PRO A 296 5.63 -20.92 -9.21
CA PRO A 296 4.53 -20.72 -10.14
C PRO A 296 3.64 -19.53 -9.76
N GLY A 297 2.99 -18.90 -10.74
CA GLY A 297 2.20 -17.69 -10.49
C GLY A 297 1.07 -17.81 -9.47
N TYR A 298 0.51 -19.00 -9.23
CA TYR A 298 -0.52 -19.19 -8.20
C TYR A 298 0.02 -19.04 -6.78
N MET A 299 1.33 -19.21 -6.59
CA MET A 299 1.99 -18.98 -5.30
C MET A 299 2.04 -17.49 -4.95
N GLY A 300 1.87 -16.59 -5.93
CA GLY A 300 1.94 -15.15 -5.73
C GLY A 300 3.35 -14.67 -5.39
N PHE A 301 3.44 -13.49 -4.78
CA PHE A 301 4.70 -12.96 -4.24
C PHE A 301 5.22 -13.86 -3.12
N GLN A 302 6.53 -14.09 -3.07
CA GLN A 302 7.15 -14.92 -2.04
C GLN A 302 8.01 -14.09 -1.11
N GLU A 303 7.76 -14.20 0.20
CA GLU A 303 8.51 -13.49 1.23
C GLU A 303 9.25 -14.48 2.14
N PHE A 304 10.49 -14.14 2.50
CA PHE A 304 11.36 -14.94 3.35
C PHE A 304 12.05 -14.05 4.39
N GLU A 305 11.65 -14.17 5.64
CA GLU A 305 12.29 -13.47 6.75
C GLU A 305 13.68 -14.07 7.03
N ILE A 306 14.69 -13.22 7.14
CA ILE A 306 16.06 -13.62 7.48
C ILE A 306 16.36 -13.15 8.89
N GLN A 307 16.44 -14.10 9.84
CA GLN A 307 16.80 -13.78 11.21
C GLN A 307 18.23 -13.23 11.27
N LYS A 308 18.40 -12.08 11.90
CA LYS A 308 19.73 -11.52 12.13
C LYS A 308 20.56 -12.45 13.01
N PRO A 309 21.87 -12.62 12.73
CA PRO A 309 22.74 -13.29 13.67
C PRO A 309 22.71 -12.56 15.03
N ALA A 310 22.76 -13.34 16.12
CA ALA A 310 22.90 -12.76 17.44
C ALA A 310 24.18 -11.89 17.50
N LYS A 311 24.04 -10.65 17.97
CA LYS A 311 25.17 -9.75 18.20
C LYS A 311 26.09 -10.24 19.30
#